data_AF-A0A839WMF9-F1
#
_entry.id   AF-A0A839WMF9-F1
#
_cell.length_a   1.000
_cell.length_b   1.000
_cell.length_c   1.000
_cell.angle_alpha   90.00
_cell.angle_beta   90.00
_cell.angle_gamma   90.00
#
_symmetry.space_group_name_H-M   'P 1'
#
loop_
_entity.id
_entity.type
_entity.pdbx_description
1 polymer ?
#
loop_
_entity_poly.entity_id
_entity_poly.type
_entity_poly.pdbx_seq_one_letter_code
_entity_poly.pdbx_strand_id
1 'polypeptide(L)'
;MRNSIATLSLLFCMAADAAPRDPFQPPVNHCPYAQWEAWRFHGAVGNAPAIKALIEDPQGKWLRVSPEQNLSAELQVKEITVDAVVLAIPAGCDNGETRWQRKEKFNDKDVQISRTAVAPAKRAGRNASK
;
A
#
# COMPACT_ATOMS: atom_id res chain seq x y z
N MET A 1 46.46 6.26 -33.97
CA MET A 1 45.05 6.63 -34.24
C MET A 1 44.02 5.59 -33.74
N ARG A 2 44.41 4.54 -33.01
CA ARG A 2 43.48 3.46 -32.56
C ARG A 2 42.90 3.69 -31.15
N ASN A 3 43.44 4.65 -30.41
CA ASN A 3 43.05 4.93 -29.02
C ASN A 3 41.97 6.04 -28.91
N SER A 4 41.78 6.84 -29.96
CA SER A 4 40.81 7.95 -29.99
C SER A 4 39.37 7.51 -30.21
N ILE A 5 39.15 6.33 -30.81
CA ILE A 5 37.81 5.80 -31.05
C ILE A 5 37.24 5.25 -29.74
N ALA A 6 38.05 4.53 -28.96
CA ALA A 6 37.63 3.98 -27.66
C ALA A 6 37.30 5.10 -26.65
N THR A 7 38.04 6.21 -26.66
CA THR A 7 37.74 7.36 -25.80
C THR A 7 36.49 8.13 -26.25
N LEU A 8 36.25 8.27 -27.56
CA LEU A 8 35.00 8.87 -28.06
C LEU A 8 33.77 8.03 -27.70
N SER A 9 33.87 6.70 -27.81
CA SER A 9 32.78 5.79 -27.43
C SER A 9 32.47 5.86 -25.93
N LEU A 10 33.50 5.94 -25.09
CA LEU A 10 33.31 6.07 -23.63
C LEU A 10 32.69 7.43 -23.25
N LEU A 11 33.08 8.52 -23.92
CA LEU A 11 32.50 9.85 -23.69
C LEU A 11 31.04 9.94 -24.13
N PHE A 12 30.66 9.26 -25.22
CA PHE A 12 29.28 9.29 -25.73
C PHE A 12 28.29 8.56 -24.79
N CYS A 13 28.72 7.47 -24.14
CA CYS A 13 27.88 6.77 -23.16
C CYS A 13 27.62 7.60 -21.89
N MET A 14 28.59 8.41 -21.45
CA MET A 14 28.42 9.26 -20.25
C MET A 14 27.52 10.47 -20.49
N ALA A 15 27.43 10.94 -21.74
CA ALA A 15 26.57 12.07 -22.12
C ALA A 15 25.09 11.66 -22.32
N ALA A 16 24.81 10.38 -22.54
CA ALA A 16 23.44 9.89 -22.70
C ALA A 16 22.60 9.97 -21.40
N ASP A 17 23.26 10.02 -20.23
CA ASP A 17 22.61 10.18 -18.92
C ASP A 17 22.22 11.63 -18.59
N ALA A 18 22.59 12.59 -19.45
CA ALA A 18 22.33 14.02 -19.23
C ALA A 18 20.99 14.51 -19.81
N ALA A 19 20.13 13.61 -20.31
CA ALA A 19 18.79 13.99 -20.73
C ALA A 19 17.97 14.39 -19.48
N PRO A 20 17.21 15.51 -19.50
CA PRO A 20 16.32 15.83 -18.40
C PRO A 20 15.35 14.67 -18.20
N ARG A 21 15.13 14.27 -16.94
CA ARG A 21 14.09 13.27 -16.64
C ARG A 21 12.78 13.73 -17.25
N ASP A 22 12.05 12.80 -17.84
CA ASP A 22 10.68 13.06 -18.28
C ASP A 22 9.87 13.57 -17.07
N PRO A 23 9.35 14.81 -17.12
CA PRO A 23 8.58 15.40 -16.02
C PRO A 23 7.31 14.61 -15.66
N PHE A 24 6.88 13.71 -16.54
CA PHE A 24 5.72 12.84 -16.33
C PHE A 24 6.09 11.43 -15.86
N GLN A 25 7.38 11.10 -15.78
CA GLN A 25 7.82 9.80 -15.30
C GLN A 25 7.59 9.69 -13.79
N PRO A 26 6.77 8.72 -13.34
CA PRO A 26 6.50 8.55 -11.93
C PRO A 26 7.80 8.24 -11.16
N PRO A 27 7.89 8.65 -9.88
CA PRO A 27 8.98 8.22 -9.03
C PRO A 27 9.10 6.71 -9.04
N VAL A 28 10.34 6.21 -9.07
CA VAL A 28 10.59 4.77 -8.91
C VAL A 28 10.09 4.39 -7.53
N ASN A 29 9.13 3.46 -7.48
CA ASN A 29 8.61 2.95 -6.22
C ASN A 29 9.42 1.72 -5.82
N HIS A 30 10.11 1.82 -4.68
CA HIS A 30 10.93 0.74 -4.14
C HIS A 30 10.18 -0.15 -3.13
N CYS A 31 8.93 0.18 -2.86
CA CYS A 31 8.13 -0.53 -1.89
C CYS A 31 7.59 -1.82 -2.48
N PRO A 32 7.78 -2.95 -1.79
CA PRO A 32 7.48 -4.24 -2.37
C PRO A 32 6.00 -4.60 -2.10
N TYR A 33 5.07 -3.77 -2.61
CA TYR A 33 3.63 -3.98 -2.38
C TYR A 33 3.14 -5.34 -2.89
N ALA A 34 3.62 -5.78 -4.05
CA ALA A 34 3.19 -7.03 -4.67
C ALA A 34 3.40 -8.27 -3.78
N GLN A 35 4.50 -8.32 -3.02
CA GLN A 35 4.73 -9.43 -2.07
C GLN A 35 3.86 -9.31 -0.82
N TRP A 36 3.48 -8.08 -0.40
CA TRP A 36 2.58 -7.87 0.72
C TRP A 36 1.12 -8.19 0.35
N GLU A 37 0.71 -7.88 -0.88
CA GLU A 37 -0.62 -8.20 -1.42
C GLU A 37 -0.89 -9.71 -1.57
N ALA A 38 0.17 -10.53 -1.61
CA ALA A 38 0.04 -11.99 -1.64
C ALA A 38 -0.45 -12.58 -0.30
N TRP A 39 -0.35 -11.82 0.80
CA TRP A 39 -0.90 -12.20 2.09
C TRP A 39 -2.39 -11.88 2.16
N ARG A 40 -3.15 -12.67 2.93
CA ARG A 40 -4.60 -12.44 3.08
C ARG A 40 -5.04 -12.47 4.53
N PHE A 41 -5.62 -11.37 4.99
CA PHE A 41 -6.32 -11.33 6.27
C PHE A 41 -7.75 -11.87 6.12
N HIS A 42 -8.11 -12.83 6.98
CA HIS A 42 -9.41 -13.50 6.95
C HIS A 42 -10.30 -13.13 8.15
N GLY A 43 -9.78 -12.38 9.10
CA GLY A 43 -10.49 -11.94 10.31
C GLY A 43 -9.69 -12.25 11.57
N ALA A 44 -10.32 -12.03 12.72
CA ALA A 44 -9.72 -12.32 14.01
C ALA A 44 -10.56 -13.32 14.83
N VAL A 45 -9.89 -13.98 15.79
CA VAL A 45 -10.50 -14.89 16.76
C VAL A 45 -10.09 -14.52 18.17
N GLY A 46 -10.96 -14.82 19.13
CA GLY A 46 -10.76 -14.45 20.53
C GLY A 46 -11.16 -13.01 20.83
N ASN A 47 -10.94 -12.61 22.07
CA ASN A 47 -11.25 -11.28 22.59
C ASN A 47 -9.98 -10.63 23.12
N ALA A 48 -9.98 -9.31 23.25
CA ALA A 48 -8.90 -8.63 23.97
C ALA A 48 -8.75 -9.20 25.40
N PRO A 49 -7.52 -9.42 25.90
CA PRO A 49 -6.22 -9.14 25.28
C PRO A 49 -5.64 -10.29 24.43
N ALA A 50 -6.36 -11.41 24.31
CA ALA A 50 -5.89 -12.64 23.65
C ALA A 50 -6.31 -12.76 22.18
N ILE A 51 -6.74 -11.66 21.55
CA ILE A 51 -7.17 -11.65 20.15
C ILE A 51 -6.02 -12.09 19.22
N LYS A 52 -6.33 -12.89 18.20
CA LYS A 52 -5.38 -13.37 17.19
C LYS A 52 -5.95 -13.10 15.81
N ALA A 53 -5.10 -12.64 14.88
CA ALA A 53 -5.46 -12.51 13.48
C ALA A 53 -5.29 -13.85 12.76
N LEU A 54 -6.21 -14.16 11.87
CA LEU A 54 -6.14 -15.27 10.92
C LEU A 54 -5.59 -14.72 9.60
N ILE A 55 -4.37 -15.13 9.27
CA ILE A 55 -3.66 -14.66 8.08
C ILE A 55 -3.24 -15.87 7.25
N GLU A 56 -3.48 -15.82 5.95
CA GLU A 56 -2.92 -16.75 4.98
C GLU A 56 -1.63 -16.15 4.41
N ASP A 57 -0.54 -16.91 4.50
CA ASP A 57 0.74 -16.51 3.92
C ASP A 57 0.76 -16.71 2.39
N PRO A 58 1.81 -16.23 1.69
CA PRO A 58 1.91 -16.35 0.23
C PRO A 58 1.95 -17.80 -0.28
N GLN A 59 2.20 -18.78 0.59
CA GLN A 59 2.20 -20.21 0.26
C GLN A 59 0.83 -20.86 0.50
N GLY A 60 -0.17 -20.10 0.94
CA GLY A 60 -1.51 -20.59 1.24
C GLY A 60 -1.65 -21.21 2.64
N LYS A 61 -0.64 -21.06 3.51
CA LYS A 61 -0.70 -21.61 4.87
C LYS A 61 -1.39 -20.63 5.80
N TRP A 62 -2.31 -21.16 6.59
CA TRP A 62 -3.02 -20.42 7.62
C TRP A 62 -2.17 -20.24 8.88
N LEU A 63 -2.09 -19.00 9.34
CA LEU A 63 -1.37 -18.57 10.51
C LEU A 63 -2.34 -17.89 11.49
N ARG A 64 -2.13 -18.17 12.78
CA ARG A 64 -2.75 -17.43 13.88
C ARG A 64 -1.67 -16.54 14.48
N VAL A 65 -1.84 -15.23 14.36
CA VAL A 65 -0.78 -14.28 14.75
C VAL A 65 -1.26 -13.34 15.85
N SER A 66 -0.33 -12.97 16.72
CA SER A 66 -0.54 -12.08 17.85
C SER A 66 -0.17 -10.65 17.50
N PRO A 67 -0.60 -9.64 18.29
CA PRO A 67 0.05 -8.34 18.26
C PRO A 67 1.56 -8.49 18.45
N GLU A 68 2.34 -7.61 17.83
CA GLU A 68 3.81 -7.56 17.81
C GLU A 68 4.53 -8.72 17.10
N GLN A 69 3.78 -9.67 16.52
CA GLN A 69 4.37 -10.80 15.81
C GLN A 69 4.84 -10.40 14.40
N ASN A 70 6.04 -10.85 14.02
CA ASN A 70 6.55 -10.68 12.66
C ASN A 70 5.92 -11.71 11.71
N LEU A 71 5.40 -11.22 10.58
CA LEU A 71 4.94 -12.05 9.45
C LEU A 71 6.08 -12.33 8.47
N SER A 72 6.94 -11.33 8.27
CA SER A 72 8.17 -11.41 7.48
C SER A 72 9.22 -10.46 8.07
N ALA A 73 10.38 -10.31 7.41
CA ALA A 73 11.38 -9.32 7.80
C ALA A 73 10.88 -7.86 7.68
N GLU A 74 9.82 -7.62 6.92
CA GLU A 74 9.33 -6.28 6.58
C GLU A 74 7.92 -6.01 7.12
N LEU A 75 7.26 -7.03 7.69
CA LEU A 75 5.89 -6.96 8.15
C LEU A 75 5.78 -7.41 9.61
N GLN A 76 5.31 -6.51 10.47
CA GLN A 76 5.01 -6.80 11.87
C GLN A 76 3.58 -6.42 12.21
N VAL A 77 2.87 -7.24 12.97
CA VAL A 77 1.53 -6.94 13.45
C VAL A 77 1.57 -5.86 14.53
N LYS A 78 0.87 -4.74 14.33
CA LYS A 78 0.74 -3.66 15.34
C LYS A 78 -0.59 -3.72 16.07
N GLU A 79 -1.68 -3.90 15.33
CA GLU A 79 -3.03 -3.87 15.89
C GLU A 79 -3.89 -4.95 15.23
N ILE A 80 -4.76 -5.58 16.01
CA ILE A 80 -5.74 -6.53 15.53
C ILE A 80 -7.12 -6.10 16.01
N THR A 81 -8.05 -5.91 15.08
CA THR A 81 -9.47 -5.76 15.34
C THR A 81 -10.23 -6.92 14.71
N VAL A 82 -11.55 -6.98 14.90
CA VAL A 82 -12.40 -8.02 14.31
C VAL A 82 -12.34 -7.99 12.78
N ASP A 83 -12.30 -6.78 12.20
CA ASP A 83 -12.46 -6.54 10.76
C ASP A 83 -11.17 -6.10 10.06
N ALA A 84 -10.11 -5.81 10.81
CA ALA A 84 -8.84 -5.37 10.24
C ALA A 84 -7.62 -5.83 11.04
N VAL A 85 -6.48 -5.88 10.35
CA VAL A 85 -5.15 -5.94 10.96
C VAL A 85 -4.33 -4.75 10.44
N VAL A 86 -3.60 -4.11 11.35
CA VAL A 86 -2.64 -3.05 11.03
C VAL A 86 -1.24 -3.63 11.14
N LEU A 87 -0.44 -3.44 10.10
CA LEU A 87 0.92 -3.92 10.01
C LEU A 87 1.88 -2.76 9.89
N ALA A 88 3.02 -2.87 10.57
CA ALA A 88 4.19 -2.03 10.31
C ALA A 88 4.82 -2.49 8.98
N ILE A 89 5.19 -1.53 8.14
CA ILE A 89 5.98 -1.69 6.90
C ILE A 89 7.22 -0.79 6.99
N PRO A 90 8.23 -0.95 6.11
CA PRO A 90 9.42 -0.09 6.13
C PRO A 90 9.03 1.39 6.05
N ALA A 91 9.71 2.24 6.82
CA ALA A 91 9.40 3.67 6.93
C ALA A 91 9.53 4.46 5.61
N GLY A 92 10.22 3.91 4.61
CA GLY A 92 10.28 4.47 3.25
C GLY A 92 9.03 4.21 2.41
N CYS A 93 8.04 3.50 2.95
CA CYS A 93 6.80 3.10 2.28
C CYS A 93 5.58 3.67 3.00
N ASP A 94 4.76 4.42 2.26
CA ASP A 94 3.61 5.15 2.78
C ASP A 94 3.93 5.88 4.10
N ASN A 95 3.10 5.68 5.12
CA ASN A 95 3.29 6.22 6.47
C ASN A 95 3.95 5.19 7.42
N GLY A 96 4.64 4.18 6.88
CA GLY A 96 5.22 3.08 7.66
C GLY A 96 4.20 2.07 8.18
N GLU A 97 2.95 2.16 7.74
CA GLU A 97 1.89 1.22 8.12
C GLU A 97 0.99 0.87 6.93
N THR A 98 0.46 -0.35 6.94
CA THR A 98 -0.61 -0.78 6.04
C THR A 98 -1.74 -1.43 6.81
N ARG A 99 -2.98 -1.25 6.34
CA ARG A 99 -4.18 -1.80 6.96
C ARG A 99 -4.82 -2.80 6.01
N TRP A 100 -4.87 -4.06 6.42
CA TRP A 100 -5.61 -5.08 5.69
C TRP A 100 -6.98 -5.26 6.33
N GLN A 101 -8.02 -5.05 5.55
CA GLN A 101 -9.40 -5.30 5.95
C GLN A 101 -9.85 -6.65 5.41
N ARG A 102 -10.80 -7.28 6.09
CA ARG A 102 -11.48 -8.46 5.54
C ARG A 102 -12.12 -8.04 4.22
N LYS A 103 -11.71 -8.66 3.11
CA LYS A 103 -12.49 -8.55 1.87
C LYS A 103 -13.83 -9.24 2.13
N GLU A 104 -14.90 -8.45 2.27
CA GLU A 104 -16.25 -8.98 2.36
C GLU A 104 -16.51 -9.80 1.08
N LYS A 105 -16.76 -11.11 1.24
CA LYS A 105 -17.50 -11.83 0.22
C LYS A 105 -18.95 -11.40 0.38
N PHE A 106 -19.36 -10.40 -0.38
CA PHE A 106 -20.77 -10.24 -0.67
C PHE A 106 -21.24 -11.56 -1.30
N ASN A 107 -22.04 -12.33 -0.56
CA ASN A 107 -22.89 -13.31 -1.22
C ASN A 107 -23.88 -12.50 -2.05
N ASP A 108 -24.11 -12.96 -3.28
CA ASP A 108 -24.83 -12.28 -4.36
C ASP A 108 -26.35 -12.14 -4.13
N LYS A 109 -26.75 -11.89 -2.88
CA LYS A 109 -28.13 -11.60 -2.49
C LYS A 109 -28.13 -10.44 -1.48
N ASP A 110 -28.47 -9.28 -2.03
CA ASP A 110 -28.99 -8.08 -1.38
C ASP A 110 -28.07 -7.27 -0.47
N VAL A 111 -27.36 -6.28 -1.05
CA VAL A 111 -27.40 -4.90 -0.56
C VAL A 111 -27.34 -3.94 -1.76
N GLN A 112 -28.46 -3.28 -2.04
CA GLN A 112 -28.49 -2.03 -2.80
C GLN A 112 -27.73 -0.98 -1.98
N ILE A 113 -26.44 -0.78 -2.26
CA ILE A 113 -25.73 0.39 -1.76
C ILE A 113 -26.25 1.59 -2.54
N SER A 114 -27.33 2.19 -2.04
CA SER A 114 -27.69 3.57 -2.37
C SER A 114 -26.53 4.44 -1.93
N ARG A 115 -25.62 4.73 -2.87
CA ARG A 115 -24.62 5.78 -2.71
C ARG A 115 -25.40 7.10 -2.61
N THR A 116 -25.68 7.54 -1.39
CA THR A 116 -26.04 8.94 -1.17
C THR A 116 -24.81 9.76 -1.53
N ALA A 117 -24.78 10.29 -2.75
CA ALA A 117 -23.84 11.31 -3.14
C ALA A 117 -24.00 12.46 -2.14
N VAL A 118 -22.96 12.71 -1.35
CA VAL A 118 -22.89 13.93 -0.54
C VAL A 118 -22.86 15.08 -1.53
N ALA A 119 -23.98 15.78 -1.66
CA ALA A 119 -24.06 16.99 -2.46
C ALA A 119 -23.03 18.00 -1.91
N PRO A 120 -22.27 18.69 -2.77
CA PRO A 120 -21.32 19.69 -2.31
C PRO A 120 -22.07 20.83 -1.60
N ALA A 121 -21.56 21.23 -0.43
CA ALA A 121 -22.07 22.35 0.33
C ALA A 121 -22.09 23.63 -0.53
N LYS A 122 -23.27 24.24 -0.72
CA LYS A 122 -23.40 25.54 -1.37
C LYS A 122 -22.59 26.58 -0.59
N ARG A 123 -21.58 27.17 -1.24
CA ARG A 123 -20.92 28.38 -0.75
C ARG A 123 -21.95 29.50 -0.66
N ALA A 124 -22.15 30.05 0.54
CA ALA A 124 -22.97 31.24 0.73
C ALA A 124 -22.30 32.44 0.06
N GLY A 125 -22.93 32.95 -1.00
CA GLY A 125 -22.55 34.19 -1.65
C GLY A 125 -22.72 35.36 -0.68
N ARG A 126 -21.65 36.15 -0.56
CA ARG A 126 -21.60 37.39 0.21
C ARG A 126 -22.35 38.47 -0.58
N ASN A 127 -23.56 38.83 -0.17
CA ASN A 127 -24.28 39.92 -0.81
C ASN A 127 -23.68 41.26 -0.35
N ALA A 128 -23.16 42.00 -1.33
CA ALA A 128 -22.92 43.43 -1.24
C ALA A 128 -24.19 44.20 -1.67
N SER A 129 -24.22 45.49 -1.31
CA SER A 129 -25.24 46.52 -1.61
C SER A 129 -26.45 46.54 -0.65
N LYS A 130 -26.96 47.70 -0.20
CA LYS A 130 -26.82 49.09 -0.66
C LYS A 130 -27.12 50.03 0.51
#